data_AF-A0AAQ5XA60-F1
#
_entry.id   AF-A0AAQ5XA60-F1
#
_cell.length_a   1.000
_cell.length_b   1.000
_cell.length_c   1.000
_cell.angle_alpha   90.00
_cell.angle_beta   90.00
_cell.angle_gamma   90.00
#
_symmetry.space_group_name_H-M   'P 1'
#
loop_
_entity.id
_entity.type
_entity.pdbx_description
1 polymer ?
#
loop_
_entity_poly.entity_id
_entity_poly.type
_entity_poly.pdbx_seq_one_letter_code
_entity_poly.pdbx_strand_id
1 'polypeptide(L)'
;METSSQSTAGRGLWNNPRVTQCSREAQNMLKLMKEESRLANIQRREIDKCPKNRAALPFTSDATPSSTSSKSIQKQLPGICQKRSAECCRSGNSYTREKFRPGPTRDLEKEKKRLQNILATGKEEASAASPHKAPACRDPEVSEEEDRYEEVLNEIEERRQFLADMASLGQEKNYIDIINTEISQKIRELEVLDKAHSSK
;
A
#
# COMPACT_ATOMS: atom_id res chain seq x y z
N MET A 1 47.02 0.23 80.47
CA MET A 1 46.44 -1.09 80.14
C MET A 1 44.94 -0.96 80.26
N GLU A 2 44.19 -1.36 79.20
CA GLU A 2 42.75 -1.71 79.13
C GLU A 2 41.72 -0.71 79.70
N THR A 3 40.50 -0.50 79.21
CA THR A 3 39.67 -0.70 78.01
C THR A 3 38.48 0.22 78.28
N SER A 4 37.88 0.87 77.28
CA SER A 4 36.41 1.04 77.30
C SER A 4 35.90 1.53 75.95
N SER A 5 34.95 0.77 75.44
CA SER A 5 34.24 0.89 74.18
C SER A 5 33.24 2.04 74.19
N GLN A 6 33.04 2.69 73.04
CA GLN A 6 31.71 3.19 72.68
C GLN A 6 31.51 3.11 71.16
N SER A 7 30.49 2.34 70.78
CA SER A 7 29.99 2.17 69.43
C SER A 7 29.03 3.30 69.06
N THR A 8 29.07 3.78 67.82
CA THR A 8 27.87 4.27 67.13
C THR A 8 27.98 4.13 65.61
N ALA A 9 27.00 3.37 65.08
CA ALA A 9 26.25 3.61 63.84
C ALA A 9 27.00 3.66 62.50
N GLY A 10 27.32 2.49 61.95
CA GLY A 10 27.45 2.29 60.51
C GLY A 10 26.21 1.57 59.95
N ARG A 11 25.26 2.31 59.34
CA ARG A 11 24.19 1.70 58.54
C ARG A 11 24.82 1.01 57.32
N GLY A 12 24.71 -0.32 57.25
CA GLY A 12 25.23 -1.12 56.15
C GLY A 12 24.38 -1.04 54.88
N LEU A 13 25.08 -1.14 53.74
CA LEU A 13 24.67 -0.99 52.33
C LEU A 13 23.66 -2.05 51.80
N TRP A 14 22.96 -2.78 52.67
CA TRP A 14 22.16 -3.96 52.28
C TRP A 14 20.74 -3.97 52.85
N ASN A 15 20.13 -2.80 53.06
CA ASN A 15 18.67 -2.73 53.23
C ASN A 15 17.99 -2.73 51.86
N ASN A 16 17.80 -3.90 51.26
CA ASN A 16 16.76 -4.06 50.25
C ASN A 16 15.41 -4.15 50.97
N PRO A 17 14.45 -3.23 50.75
CA PRO A 17 13.08 -3.51 51.15
C PRO A 17 12.64 -4.78 50.42
N ARG A 18 12.05 -5.74 51.15
CA ARG A 18 11.49 -6.96 50.55
C ARG A 18 10.59 -6.58 49.38
N VAL A 19 10.69 -7.35 48.30
CA VAL A 19 9.90 -7.30 47.06
C VAL A 19 8.51 -6.71 47.32
N THR A 20 8.34 -5.43 46.97
CA THR A 20 7.01 -4.84 46.84
C THR A 20 6.31 -5.62 45.73
N GLN A 21 5.17 -6.21 46.04
CA GLN A 21 4.33 -6.80 44.99
C GLN A 21 4.07 -5.71 43.98
N CYS A 22 4.48 -5.93 42.73
CA CYS A 22 4.31 -4.96 41.66
C CYS A 22 2.82 -4.65 41.56
N SER A 23 2.45 -3.39 41.88
CA SER A 23 1.06 -2.93 41.85
C SER A 23 0.42 -3.32 40.52
N ARG A 24 -0.85 -3.72 40.56
CA ARG A 24 -1.61 -4.10 39.35
C ARG A 24 -1.56 -2.99 38.31
N GLU A 25 -1.57 -1.74 38.76
CA GLU A 25 -1.41 -0.55 37.93
C GLU A 25 -0.04 -0.49 37.25
N ALA A 26 1.04 -0.79 37.98
CA ALA A 26 2.39 -0.82 37.41
C ALA A 26 2.56 -1.94 36.37
N GLN A 27 1.91 -3.09 36.57
CA GLN A 27 1.90 -4.18 35.58
C GLN A 27 1.11 -3.80 34.32
N ASN A 28 -0.03 -3.13 34.49
CA ASN A 28 -0.87 -2.65 33.39
C ASN A 28 -0.18 -1.56 32.58
N MET A 29 0.51 -0.62 33.24
CA MET A 29 1.32 0.41 32.58
C MET A 29 2.43 -0.22 31.73
N LEU A 30 3.14 -1.21 32.27
CA LEU A 30 4.20 -1.90 31.52
C LEU A 30 3.64 -2.67 30.30
N LYS A 31 2.43 -3.22 30.41
CA LYS A 31 1.72 -3.86 29.30
C LYS A 31 1.34 -2.84 28.22
N LEU A 32 0.77 -1.69 28.61
CA LEU A 32 0.39 -0.62 27.70
C LEU A 32 1.61 -0.07 26.95
N MET A 33 2.74 0.12 27.63
CA MET A 33 4.01 0.54 27.00
C MET A 33 4.52 -0.47 25.96
N LYS A 34 4.33 -1.77 26.17
CA LYS A 34 4.68 -2.80 25.18
C LYS A 34 3.76 -2.78 23.97
N GLU A 35 2.47 -2.51 24.17
CA GLU A 35 1.47 -2.45 23.10
C GLU A 35 1.69 -1.20 22.21
N GLU A 36 1.92 -0.05 22.83
CA GLU A 36 2.11 1.23 22.13
C GLU A 36 3.52 1.44 21.56
N SER A 37 4.54 0.77 22.11
CA SER A 37 5.87 0.79 21.50
C SER A 37 5.86 0.02 20.17
N ARG A 38 6.23 0.68 19.07
CA ARG A 38 6.37 0.08 17.74
C ARG A 38 7.57 -0.88 17.66
N LEU A 39 7.60 -1.91 18.51
CA LEU A 39 8.58 -2.99 18.45
C LEU A 39 8.27 -3.88 17.25
N ALA A 40 9.32 -4.28 16.51
CA ALA A 40 9.19 -5.25 15.44
C ALA A 40 8.58 -6.55 16.00
N ASN A 41 7.70 -7.22 15.24
CA ASN A 41 6.99 -8.43 15.69
C ASN A 41 7.90 -9.52 16.28
N ILE A 42 9.17 -9.57 15.85
CA ILE A 42 10.20 -10.48 16.37
C ILE A 42 10.52 -10.20 17.85
N GLN A 43 10.68 -8.91 18.22
CA GLN A 43 10.98 -8.48 19.59
C GLN A 43 9.79 -8.74 20.53
N ARG A 44 8.57 -8.53 20.04
CA ARG A 44 7.33 -8.85 20.81
C ARG A 44 7.27 -10.34 21.16
N ARG A 45 7.52 -11.21 20.16
CA ARG A 45 7.55 -12.67 20.36
C ARG A 45 8.61 -13.12 21.36
N GLU A 46 9.77 -12.47 21.40
CA GLU A 46 10.85 -12.82 22.34
C GLU A 46 10.52 -12.40 23.78
N ILE A 47 9.89 -11.25 23.95
CA ILE A 47 9.41 -10.75 25.24
C ILE A 47 8.26 -11.62 25.79
N ASP A 48 7.34 -12.05 24.92
CA ASP A 48 6.18 -12.86 25.31
C ASP A 48 6.58 -14.32 25.63
N LYS A 49 7.67 -14.81 25.04
CA LYS A 49 8.25 -16.13 25.35
C LYS A 49 8.84 -16.26 26.75
N CYS A 50 8.99 -15.17 27.49
CA CYS A 50 9.41 -15.20 28.90
C CYS A 50 8.24 -14.86 29.85
N PRO A 51 7.30 -15.79 30.09
CA PRO A 51 6.31 -15.63 31.14
C PRO A 51 6.97 -15.92 32.50
N LYS A 52 7.28 -14.84 33.23
CA LYS A 52 7.47 -14.77 34.69
C LYS A 52 7.96 -16.07 35.36
N ASN A 53 9.27 -16.29 35.33
CA ASN A 53 9.96 -16.92 36.46
C ASN A 53 11.30 -16.24 36.72
N ARG A 54 11.45 -15.91 38.00
CA ARG A 54 12.58 -15.31 38.68
C ARG A 54 13.84 -16.16 38.48
N ALA A 55 14.68 -15.77 37.53
CA ALA A 55 16.11 -16.03 37.55
C ALA A 55 16.78 -14.81 36.95
N ALA A 56 17.93 -14.42 37.49
CA ALA A 56 18.69 -13.29 36.98
C ALA A 56 18.74 -13.35 35.45
N LEU A 57 18.43 -12.23 34.80
CA LEU A 57 18.86 -12.01 33.42
C LEU A 57 20.30 -12.52 33.34
N PRO A 58 20.66 -13.40 32.39
CA PRO A 58 22.05 -13.79 32.22
C PRO A 58 22.78 -12.58 31.64
N PHE A 59 23.10 -11.63 32.52
CA PHE A 59 24.11 -10.62 32.33
C PHE A 59 25.40 -11.20 32.92
N THR A 60 25.94 -12.22 32.27
CA THR A 60 27.33 -12.65 32.44
C THR A 60 27.77 -13.24 31.11
N SER A 61 28.19 -12.38 30.19
CA SER A 61 29.07 -12.78 29.10
C SER A 61 30.51 -12.56 29.57
N ASP A 62 30.95 -13.35 30.54
CA ASP A 62 32.38 -13.55 30.78
C ASP A 62 32.86 -14.58 29.79
N ALA A 63 33.63 -14.09 28.81
CA ALA A 63 34.20 -14.88 27.74
C ALA A 63 35.28 -15.82 28.30
N THR A 64 34.95 -17.10 28.43
CA THR A 64 35.97 -18.16 28.48
C THR A 64 36.21 -18.62 27.04
N PRO A 65 37.45 -18.60 26.52
CA PRO A 65 37.71 -18.96 25.13
C PRO A 65 37.79 -20.49 25.02
N SER A 66 36.68 -21.13 24.64
CA SER A 66 36.74 -22.49 24.09
C SER A 66 36.84 -22.41 22.57
N SER A 67 38.01 -22.81 22.08
CA SER A 67 38.35 -23.02 20.68
C SER A 67 37.33 -23.94 20.02
N THR A 68 36.45 -23.39 19.18
CA THR A 68 35.90 -24.11 18.02
C THR A 68 35.69 -23.13 16.87
N SER A 69 36.23 -23.52 15.72
CA SER A 69 36.18 -22.80 14.46
C SER A 69 34.73 -22.54 14.02
N SER A 70 34.32 -21.27 14.03
CA SER A 70 33.10 -20.85 13.32
C SER A 70 33.39 -19.54 12.58
N LYS A 71 33.04 -19.53 11.30
CA LYS A 71 33.28 -18.43 10.36
C LYS A 71 32.66 -17.15 10.91
N SER A 72 33.48 -16.14 11.18
CA SER A 72 33.00 -14.85 11.67
C SER A 72 32.24 -14.14 10.55
N ILE A 73 30.92 -14.14 10.64
CA ILE A 73 30.11 -13.19 9.89
C ILE A 73 30.33 -11.84 10.57
N GLN A 74 31.24 -11.04 10.00
CA GLN A 74 31.47 -9.67 10.44
C GLN A 74 30.15 -8.91 10.35
N LYS A 75 29.62 -8.51 11.51
CA LYS A 75 28.50 -7.57 11.60
C LYS A 75 28.99 -6.25 11.02
N GLN A 76 28.59 -5.90 9.80
CA GLN A 76 28.82 -4.57 9.27
C GLN A 76 28.05 -3.56 10.13
N LEU A 77 28.79 -2.69 10.80
CA LEU A 77 28.23 -1.49 11.42
C LEU A 77 27.55 -0.66 10.31
N PRO A 78 26.40 -0.01 10.59
CA PRO A 78 25.82 0.95 9.66
C PRO A 78 26.89 1.97 9.29
N GLY A 79 27.28 1.94 8.02
CA GLY A 79 28.36 2.76 7.50
C GLY A 79 28.11 4.22 7.86
N ILE A 80 29.14 4.86 8.41
CA ILE A 80 29.23 6.31 8.53
C ILE A 80 28.74 6.90 7.21
N CYS A 81 27.72 7.77 7.27
CA CYS A 81 27.24 8.46 6.07
C CYS A 81 28.39 9.29 5.50
N GLN A 82 29.07 8.72 4.51
CA GLN A 82 30.26 9.31 3.93
C GLN A 82 29.80 10.52 3.11
N LYS A 83 30.26 11.72 3.48
CA LYS A 83 29.97 12.93 2.71
C LYS A 83 30.53 12.73 1.30
N ARG A 84 29.70 12.95 0.27
CA ARG A 84 30.12 12.86 -1.13
C ARG A 84 31.21 13.91 -1.41
N SER A 85 32.20 13.54 -2.23
CA SER A 85 33.21 14.47 -2.72
C SER A 85 32.55 15.59 -3.54
N ALA A 86 33.15 16.79 -3.52
CA ALA A 86 32.65 17.95 -4.26
C ALA A 86 32.53 17.67 -5.78
N GLU A 87 33.41 16.83 -6.32
CA GLU A 87 33.34 16.38 -7.72
C GLU A 87 32.11 15.50 -7.98
N CYS A 88 31.82 14.55 -7.08
CA CYS A 88 30.63 13.68 -7.18
C CYS A 88 29.31 14.45 -7.03
N CYS A 89 29.30 15.55 -6.25
CA CYS A 89 28.15 16.44 -6.21
C CYS A 89 27.97 17.21 -7.53
N ARG A 90 29.07 17.58 -8.20
CA ARG A 90 29.07 18.37 -9.45
C ARG A 90 28.98 17.55 -10.72
N SER A 91 29.24 16.25 -10.69
CA SER A 91 29.29 15.38 -11.88
C SER A 91 27.93 15.17 -12.55
N GLY A 92 26.83 15.55 -11.89
CA GLY A 92 25.48 15.51 -12.44
C GLY A 92 25.02 16.84 -13.03
N ASN A 93 23.82 16.83 -13.59
CA ASN A 93 23.12 18.02 -14.07
C ASN A 93 22.38 18.78 -12.95
N SER A 94 22.58 18.43 -11.68
CA SER A 94 21.84 18.97 -10.53
C SER A 94 21.94 20.48 -10.35
N TYR A 95 23.02 21.10 -10.86
CA TYR A 95 23.23 22.55 -10.81
C TYR A 95 22.89 23.26 -12.13
N THR A 96 22.50 22.50 -13.16
CA THR A 96 22.10 23.10 -14.44
C THR A 96 20.68 23.62 -14.33
N ARG A 97 20.45 24.86 -14.79
CA ARG A 97 19.11 25.44 -14.83
C ARG A 97 18.25 24.70 -15.85
N GLU A 98 17.04 24.34 -15.45
CA GLU A 98 16.07 23.71 -16.35
C GLU A 98 15.82 24.61 -17.57
N LYS A 99 15.82 24.00 -18.76
CA LYS A 99 15.50 24.68 -20.00
C LYS A 99 13.98 24.72 -20.16
N PHE A 100 13.42 25.88 -20.45
CA PHE A 100 12.01 26.02 -20.75
C PHE A 100 11.61 25.08 -21.90
N ARG A 101 10.64 24.21 -21.64
CA ARG A 101 10.00 23.37 -22.64
C ARG A 101 8.57 23.87 -22.78
N PRO A 102 8.21 24.55 -23.89
CA PRO A 102 6.82 24.94 -24.09
C PRO A 102 5.95 23.68 -24.07
N GLY A 103 4.81 23.76 -23.38
CA GLY A 103 3.83 22.69 -23.38
C GLY A 103 3.24 22.46 -24.79
N PRO A 104 2.54 21.34 -25.00
CA PRO A 104 1.78 21.11 -26.23
C PRO A 104 0.91 22.32 -26.55
N THR A 105 1.24 23.03 -27.64
CA THR A 105 0.53 24.25 -28.03
C THR A 105 -0.54 23.87 -29.04
N ARG A 106 -1.78 24.28 -28.79
CA ARG A 106 -2.87 24.12 -29.75
C ARG A 106 -2.64 25.08 -30.92
N ASP A 107 -2.98 24.64 -32.13
CA ASP A 107 -2.93 25.45 -33.34
C ASP A 107 -3.94 26.61 -33.20
N LEU A 108 -3.42 27.84 -33.06
CA LEU A 108 -4.22 29.02 -32.76
C LEU A 108 -5.15 29.39 -33.92
N GLU A 109 -4.69 29.17 -35.15
CA GLU A 109 -5.47 29.39 -36.37
C GLU A 109 -6.66 28.44 -36.43
N LYS A 110 -6.48 27.17 -36.04
CA LYS A 110 -7.59 26.20 -35.95
C LYS A 110 -8.61 26.60 -34.89
N GLU A 111 -8.16 27.00 -33.70
CA GLU A 111 -9.08 27.41 -32.62
C GLU A 111 -9.83 28.71 -33.00
N LYS A 112 -9.15 29.65 -33.64
CA LYS A 112 -9.78 30.88 -34.15
C LYS A 112 -10.89 30.55 -35.16
N LYS A 113 -10.62 29.65 -36.12
CA LYS A 113 -11.63 29.23 -37.10
C LYS A 113 -12.80 28.51 -36.43
N ARG A 114 -12.52 27.60 -35.49
CA ARG A 114 -13.52 26.89 -34.69
C ARG A 114 -14.45 27.88 -33.99
N LEU A 115 -13.90 28.85 -33.26
CA LEU A 115 -14.67 29.86 -32.54
C LEU A 115 -15.44 30.78 -33.49
N GLN A 116 -14.86 31.17 -34.62
CA GLN A 116 -15.56 31.96 -35.64
C GLN A 116 -16.81 31.23 -36.15
N ASN A 117 -16.71 29.95 -36.44
CA ASN A 117 -17.84 29.13 -36.89
C ASN A 117 -18.93 29.00 -35.80
N ILE A 118 -18.52 28.79 -34.55
CA ILE A 118 -19.45 28.73 -33.41
C ILE A 118 -20.18 30.06 -33.24
N LEU A 119 -19.49 31.20 -33.31
CA LEU A 119 -20.12 32.51 -33.14
C LEU A 119 -21.00 32.90 -34.33
N ALA A 120 -20.63 32.51 -35.55
CA ALA A 120 -21.37 32.83 -36.76
C ALA A 120 -22.62 31.96 -36.94
N THR A 121 -22.52 30.66 -36.67
CA THR A 121 -23.55 29.67 -37.03
C THR A 121 -24.15 28.95 -35.81
N GLY A 122 -23.56 29.12 -34.63
CA GLY A 122 -23.98 28.43 -33.40
C GLY A 122 -23.63 26.94 -33.37
N LYS A 123 -22.88 26.45 -34.36
CA LYS A 123 -22.52 25.03 -34.52
C LYS A 123 -21.02 24.90 -34.77
N GLU A 124 -20.42 23.89 -34.14
CA GLU A 124 -19.03 23.53 -34.38
C GLU A 124 -18.94 22.73 -35.70
N GLU A 125 -18.12 23.17 -36.66
CA GLU A 125 -17.87 22.37 -37.86
C GLU A 125 -17.11 21.09 -37.46
N ALA A 126 -17.67 19.94 -37.83
CA ALA A 126 -16.99 18.66 -37.68
C ALA A 126 -15.67 18.72 -38.47
N SER A 127 -14.55 18.76 -37.73
CA SER A 127 -13.22 18.59 -38.31
C SER A 127 -13.26 17.36 -39.23
N ALA A 128 -12.76 17.52 -40.47
CA ALA A 128 -12.79 16.53 -41.55
C ALA A 128 -11.88 15.30 -41.30
N ALA A 129 -11.96 14.73 -40.11
CA ALA A 129 -11.26 13.54 -39.67
C ALA A 129 -12.14 12.71 -38.72
N SER A 130 -13.38 12.43 -39.12
CA SER A 130 -13.97 11.10 -38.92
C SER A 130 -15.19 10.96 -39.83
N PRO A 131 -15.37 9.82 -40.53
CA PRO A 131 -16.66 9.47 -41.07
C PRO A 131 -17.43 8.71 -39.98
N HIS A 132 -17.64 9.33 -38.81
CA HIS A 132 -18.78 8.91 -38.00
C HIS A 132 -19.99 9.58 -38.62
N LYS A 133 -20.55 8.86 -39.61
CA LYS A 133 -21.95 8.96 -40.02
C LYS A 133 -22.78 9.33 -38.78
N ALA A 134 -23.25 10.57 -38.73
CA ALA A 134 -24.47 10.83 -37.99
C ALA A 134 -25.53 9.95 -38.66
N PRO A 135 -26.19 9.02 -37.96
CA PRO A 135 -27.29 8.31 -38.57
C PRO A 135 -28.38 9.35 -38.84
N ALA A 136 -28.61 9.59 -40.13
CA ALA A 136 -29.81 10.20 -40.61
C ALA A 136 -30.99 9.43 -39.99
N CYS A 137 -31.75 10.13 -39.13
CA CYS A 137 -33.11 9.79 -38.74
C CYS A 137 -33.39 8.28 -38.64
N ARG A 138 -32.69 7.57 -37.74
CA ARG A 138 -33.23 6.32 -37.21
C ARG A 138 -34.18 6.70 -36.08
N ASP A 139 -35.29 5.97 -35.94
CA ASP A 139 -36.13 6.10 -34.75
C ASP A 139 -35.22 6.01 -33.51
N PRO A 140 -35.26 7.00 -32.60
CA PRO A 140 -34.36 7.04 -31.45
C PRO A 140 -34.49 5.76 -30.62
N GLU A 141 -35.70 5.23 -30.51
CA GLU A 141 -36.03 4.00 -29.78
C GLU A 141 -35.29 2.76 -30.32
N VAL A 142 -35.11 2.61 -31.63
CA VAL A 142 -34.39 1.46 -32.22
C VAL A 142 -32.87 1.59 -32.02
N SER A 143 -32.35 2.82 -32.03
CA SER A 143 -30.92 3.05 -31.80
C SER A 143 -30.55 2.81 -30.33
N GLU A 144 -31.43 3.20 -29.41
CA GLU A 144 -31.27 2.96 -27.96
C GLU A 144 -31.32 1.46 -27.61
N GLU A 145 -32.15 0.67 -28.30
CA GLU A 145 -32.20 -0.79 -28.13
C GLU A 145 -30.92 -1.49 -28.66
N GLU A 146 -30.43 -1.09 -29.84
CA GLU A 146 -29.16 -1.58 -30.41
C GLU A 146 -27.97 -1.29 -29.46
N ASP A 147 -27.93 -0.09 -28.88
CA ASP A 147 -26.88 0.32 -27.93
C ASP A 147 -26.94 -0.51 -26.63
N ARG A 148 -28.14 -0.85 -26.14
CA ARG A 148 -28.30 -1.70 -24.95
C ARG A 148 -27.89 -3.16 -25.18
N TYR A 149 -28.16 -3.70 -26.36
CA TYR A 149 -27.75 -5.05 -26.71
C TYR A 149 -26.22 -5.20 -26.66
N GLU A 150 -25.53 -4.22 -27.22
CA GLU A 150 -24.07 -4.15 -27.21
C GLU A 150 -23.50 -3.94 -25.80
N GLU A 151 -24.16 -3.13 -24.96
CA GLU A 151 -23.77 -2.93 -23.56
C GLU A 151 -23.78 -4.27 -22.78
N VAL A 152 -24.85 -5.06 -22.92
CA VAL A 152 -24.98 -6.36 -22.21
C VAL A 152 -23.91 -7.36 -22.67
N LEU A 153 -23.55 -7.36 -23.96
CA LEU A 153 -22.44 -8.18 -24.46
C LEU A 153 -21.11 -7.79 -23.83
N ASN A 154 -20.84 -6.49 -23.74
CA ASN A 154 -19.63 -5.97 -23.11
C ASN A 154 -19.58 -6.34 -21.63
N GLU A 155 -20.68 -6.21 -20.88
CA GLU A 155 -20.74 -6.61 -19.49
C GLU A 155 -20.45 -8.11 -19.29
N ILE A 156 -20.97 -8.99 -20.16
CA ILE A 156 -20.67 -10.44 -20.09
C ILE A 156 -19.17 -10.68 -20.27
N GLU A 157 -18.55 -10.01 -21.25
CA GLU A 157 -17.13 -10.15 -21.53
C GLU A 157 -16.28 -9.60 -20.37
N GLU A 158 -16.65 -8.46 -19.79
CA GLU A 158 -16.00 -7.91 -18.59
C GLU A 158 -16.05 -8.89 -17.41
N ARG A 159 -17.19 -9.56 -17.18
CA ARG A 159 -17.31 -10.58 -16.13
C ARG A 159 -16.46 -11.81 -16.39
N ARG A 160 -16.34 -12.24 -17.66
CA ARG A 160 -15.41 -13.30 -18.04
C ARG A 160 -13.95 -12.91 -17.80
N GLN A 161 -13.58 -11.69 -18.18
CA GLN A 161 -12.22 -11.17 -17.97
C GLN A 161 -11.91 -11.04 -16.49
N PHE A 162 -12.85 -10.56 -15.68
CA PHE A 162 -12.72 -10.52 -14.23
C PHE A 162 -12.41 -11.90 -13.64
N LEU A 163 -13.10 -12.97 -14.07
CA LEU A 163 -12.77 -14.33 -13.63
C LEU A 163 -11.37 -14.75 -14.08
N ALA A 164 -10.96 -14.43 -15.31
CA ALA A 164 -9.61 -14.72 -15.79
C ALA A 164 -8.53 -14.00 -14.97
N ASP A 165 -8.76 -12.74 -14.60
CA ASP A 165 -7.88 -11.96 -13.73
C ASP A 165 -7.81 -12.59 -12.34
N MET A 166 -8.95 -12.97 -11.75
CA MET A 166 -8.98 -13.63 -10.45
C MET A 166 -8.34 -15.02 -10.49
N ALA A 167 -8.40 -15.73 -11.62
CA ALA A 167 -7.69 -16.98 -11.85
C ALA A 167 -6.17 -16.77 -11.85
N SER A 168 -5.68 -15.70 -12.48
CA SER A 168 -4.26 -15.33 -12.47
C SER A 168 -3.73 -15.06 -11.04
N LEU A 169 -4.61 -14.54 -10.17
CA LEU A 169 -4.33 -14.28 -8.76
C LEU A 169 -4.57 -15.51 -7.85
N GLY A 170 -5.07 -16.63 -8.40
CA GLY A 170 -5.41 -17.84 -7.64
C GLY A 170 -6.63 -17.71 -6.73
N GLN A 171 -7.45 -16.66 -6.91
CA GLN A 171 -8.64 -16.36 -6.09
C GLN A 171 -9.97 -16.67 -6.80
N GLU A 172 -9.92 -17.24 -8.01
CA GLU A 172 -11.08 -17.57 -8.85
C GLU A 172 -12.22 -18.23 -8.06
N LYS A 173 -11.90 -19.25 -7.26
CA LYS A 173 -12.87 -20.06 -6.50
C LYS A 173 -13.80 -19.26 -5.58
N ASN A 174 -13.37 -18.07 -5.14
CA ASN A 174 -14.19 -17.22 -4.29
C ASN A 174 -15.30 -16.49 -5.08
N TYR A 175 -15.12 -16.37 -6.40
CA TYR A 175 -15.94 -15.53 -7.26
C TYR A 175 -16.67 -16.31 -8.36
N ILE A 176 -16.21 -17.52 -8.73
CA ILE A 176 -16.78 -18.35 -9.80
C ILE A 176 -18.31 -18.41 -9.71
N ASP A 177 -18.86 -18.79 -8.55
CA ASP A 177 -20.30 -19.01 -8.42
C ASP A 177 -21.09 -17.70 -8.58
N ILE A 178 -20.61 -16.61 -7.97
CA ILE A 178 -21.25 -15.29 -8.05
C ILE A 178 -21.21 -14.80 -9.49
N ILE A 179 -20.03 -14.76 -10.11
CA ILE A 179 -19.88 -14.22 -11.46
C ILE A 179 -20.62 -15.06 -12.49
N ASN A 180 -20.63 -16.40 -12.34
CA ASN A 180 -21.42 -17.25 -13.24
C ASN A 180 -22.92 -16.98 -13.13
N THR A 181 -23.44 -16.67 -11.93
CA THR A 181 -24.85 -16.27 -11.78
C THR A 181 -25.13 -14.93 -12.47
N GLU A 182 -24.21 -13.97 -12.39
CA GLU A 182 -24.34 -12.67 -13.06
C GLU A 182 -24.25 -12.80 -14.58
N ILE A 183 -23.31 -13.61 -15.09
CA ILE A 183 -23.22 -13.95 -16.51
C ILE A 183 -24.53 -14.60 -16.98
N SER A 184 -25.08 -15.54 -16.19
CA SER A 184 -26.34 -16.20 -16.53
C SER A 184 -27.52 -15.22 -16.54
N GLN A 185 -27.52 -14.24 -15.63
CA GLN A 185 -28.53 -13.18 -15.61
C GLN A 185 -28.43 -12.29 -16.86
N LYS A 186 -27.20 -11.90 -17.24
CA LYS A 186 -26.95 -11.07 -18.42
C LYS A 186 -27.24 -11.79 -19.74
N ILE A 187 -26.94 -13.09 -19.85
CA ILE A 187 -27.36 -13.91 -21.00
C ILE A 187 -28.88 -13.92 -21.14
N ARG A 188 -29.62 -14.02 -20.03
CA ARG A 188 -31.09 -13.99 -20.07
C ARG A 188 -31.62 -12.62 -20.49
N GLU A 189 -31.00 -11.54 -20.03
CA GLU A 189 -31.32 -10.17 -20.48
C GLU A 189 -31.10 -10.05 -22.00
N LEU A 190 -29.97 -10.56 -22.49
CA LEU A 190 -29.63 -10.59 -23.91
C LEU A 190 -30.66 -11.37 -24.75
N GLU A 191 -31.10 -12.55 -24.28
CA GLU A 191 -32.15 -13.33 -24.94
C GLU A 191 -33.50 -12.61 -25.03
N VAL A 192 -33.83 -11.77 -24.04
CA VAL A 192 -35.07 -10.97 -24.05
C VAL A 192 -34.97 -9.87 -25.10
N LEU A 193 -33.83 -9.19 -25.16
CA LEU A 193 -33.56 -8.17 -26.19
C LEU A 193 -33.57 -8.79 -27.60
N ASP A 194 -32.95 -9.95 -27.79
CA ASP A 194 -32.91 -10.66 -29.07
C ASP A 194 -34.32 -11.06 -29.57
N LYS A 195 -35.17 -11.54 -28.66
CA LYS A 195 -36.58 -11.85 -28.98
C LYS A 195 -37.37 -10.58 -29.35
N ALA A 196 -37.10 -9.45 -28.71
CA ALA A 196 -37.73 -8.19 -29.05
C ALA A 196 -37.29 -7.69 -30.43
N HIS A 197 -36.01 -7.85 -30.78
CA HIS A 197 -35.47 -7.52 -32.10
C HIS A 197 -36.00 -8.45 -33.21
N SER A 198 -36.10 -9.76 -32.94
CA SER A 198 -36.62 -10.73 -33.93
C SER A 198 -38.14 -10.60 -34.17
N SER A 199 -38.87 -9.87 -33.31
CA SER A 199 -40.31 -9.67 -33.44
C SER A 199 -40.70 -8.37 -34.16
N LYS A 200 -39.74 -7.49 -34.47
CA LYS A 200 -39.93 -6.29 -35.31
C LYS A 200 -39.69 -6.63 -36.78
#